data_AF-A0A8B9S647-F1
#
_entry.id   AF-A0A8B9S647-F1
#
_cell.length_a   1.000
_cell.length_b   1.000
_cell.length_c   1.000
_cell.angle_alpha   90.00
_cell.angle_beta   90.00
_cell.angle_gamma   90.00
#
_symmetry.space_group_name_H-M   'P 1'
#
loop_
_entity.id
_entity.type
_entity.pdbx_description
1 polymer ?
#
loop_
_entity_poly.entity_id
_entity_poly.type
_entity_poly.pdbx_seq_one_letter_code
_entity_poly.pdbx_strand_id
1 'polypeptide(L)'
;MATEGLQENETLASLKNEAESLKGKLEEERAKLHDVELHQVAERVEALGQFVMKTRRTLKGHGNKVLCMDWCKDKRRIVSSSQDGKVIVWDSFTTNKVGKTLENSACVQFSVPVWLRVLYTSFKGKLF
;
A
#
# COMPACT_ATOMS: atom_id res chain seq x y z
N MET A 1 4.85 -48.75 -5.34
CA MET A 1 4.58 -47.98 -6.58
C MET A 1 4.35 -46.51 -6.18
N ALA A 2 5.40 -45.78 -5.78
CA ALA A 2 5.44 -44.30 -5.60
C ALA A 2 6.71 -43.85 -4.82
N THR A 3 7.90 -44.26 -5.25
CA THR A 3 9.16 -43.71 -4.69
C THR A 3 10.12 -43.19 -5.79
N GLU A 4 9.66 -43.08 -7.04
CA GLU A 4 10.49 -42.77 -8.22
C GLU A 4 11.00 -41.32 -8.32
N GLY A 5 10.82 -40.48 -7.28
CA GLY A 5 11.28 -39.08 -7.31
C GLY A 5 11.85 -38.55 -5.99
N LEU A 6 12.10 -39.41 -5.00
CA LEU A 6 12.42 -38.99 -3.63
C LEU A 6 13.92 -38.93 -3.29
N GLN A 7 14.82 -39.17 -4.26
CA GLN A 7 16.27 -39.25 -4.01
C GLN A 7 17.09 -38.63 -5.13
N GLU A 8 17.01 -37.31 -5.28
CA GLU A 8 18.08 -36.54 -5.92
C GLU A 8 18.43 -35.37 -5.01
N ASN A 9 19.72 -35.14 -4.77
CA ASN A 9 20.17 -33.94 -4.05
C ASN A 9 19.57 -32.72 -4.76
N GLU A 10 18.75 -31.93 -4.07
CA GLU A 10 18.08 -30.76 -4.64
C GLU A 10 19.12 -29.83 -5.27
N THR A 11 19.20 -29.83 -6.60
CA THR A 11 20.06 -28.92 -7.34
C THR A 11 19.27 -27.65 -7.65
N LEU A 12 19.95 -26.51 -7.68
CA LEU A 12 19.35 -25.23 -8.08
C LEU A 12 18.66 -25.33 -9.46
N ALA A 13 19.18 -26.17 -10.36
CA ALA A 13 18.55 -26.44 -11.65
C ALA A 13 17.22 -27.20 -11.52
N SER A 14 17.17 -28.26 -10.70
CA SER A 14 15.93 -29.02 -10.46
C SER A 14 14.82 -28.14 -9.87
N LEU A 15 15.14 -27.32 -8.87
CA LEU A 15 14.18 -26.41 -8.22
C LEU A 15 13.70 -25.31 -9.18
N LYS A 16 14.57 -24.79 -10.07
CA LYS A 16 14.17 -23.84 -11.11
C LYS A 16 13.19 -24.47 -12.10
N ASN A 17 13.48 -25.68 -12.57
CA ASN A 17 12.61 -26.38 -13.52
C ASN A 17 11.24 -26.68 -12.90
N GLU A 18 11.21 -27.09 -11.63
CA GLU A 18 9.96 -27.29 -10.90
C GLU A 18 9.17 -25.99 -10.76
N ALA A 19 9.84 -24.89 -10.37
CA ALA A 19 9.20 -23.58 -10.25
C ALA A 19 8.62 -23.07 -11.58
N GLU A 20 9.33 -23.26 -12.70
CA GLU A 20 8.84 -22.94 -14.04
C GLU A 20 7.64 -23.81 -14.43
N SER A 21 7.68 -25.11 -14.11
CA SER A 21 6.55 -26.02 -14.34
C SER A 21 5.31 -25.61 -13.55
N LEU A 22 5.47 -25.30 -12.26
CA LEU A 22 4.38 -24.85 -11.39
C LEU A 22 3.82 -23.49 -11.85
N LYS A 23 4.69 -22.58 -12.29
CA LYS A 23 4.28 -21.30 -12.86
C LYS A 23 3.44 -21.51 -14.13
N GLY A 24 3.89 -22.37 -15.05
CA GLY A 24 3.15 -22.69 -16.27
C GLY A 24 1.79 -23.30 -15.99
N LYS A 25 1.71 -24.26 -15.05
CA LYS A 25 0.43 -24.85 -14.61
C LYS A 25 -0.52 -23.79 -14.03
N LEU A 26 0.00 -22.86 -13.21
CA LEU A 26 -0.81 -21.78 -12.65
C LEU A 26 -1.32 -20.82 -13.73
N GLU A 27 -0.49 -20.49 -14.73
CA GLU A 27 -0.89 -19.65 -15.86
C GLU A 27 -1.97 -20.33 -16.72
N GLU A 28 -1.85 -21.64 -16.94
CA GLU A 28 -2.86 -22.43 -17.66
C GLU A 28 -4.20 -22.47 -16.91
N GLU A 29 -4.19 -22.77 -15.61
CA GLU A 29 -5.41 -22.78 -14.80
C GLU A 29 -6.05 -21.40 -14.67
N ARG A 30 -5.24 -20.33 -14.59
CA ARG A 30 -5.76 -18.95 -14.63
C ARG A 30 -6.44 -18.66 -15.96
N ALA A 31 -5.83 -19.06 -17.08
CA ALA A 31 -6.42 -18.86 -18.40
C ALA A 31 -7.74 -19.62 -18.58
N LYS A 32 -7.88 -20.83 -17.99
CA LYS A 32 -9.15 -21.59 -18.00
C LYS A 32 -10.28 -20.88 -17.27
N LEU A 33 -9.96 -20.12 -16.22
CA LEU A 33 -10.92 -19.37 -15.41
C LEU A 33 -11.16 -17.94 -15.92
N HIS A 34 -10.41 -17.51 -16.94
CA HIS A 34 -10.50 -16.16 -17.51
C HIS A 34 -11.54 -16.15 -18.64
N ASP A 35 -12.81 -16.24 -18.28
CA ASP A 35 -13.95 -16.34 -19.21
C ASP A 35 -14.40 -14.98 -19.75
N VAL A 36 -14.36 -13.93 -18.95
CA VAL A 36 -14.85 -12.58 -19.28
C VAL A 36 -13.96 -11.51 -18.64
N GLU A 37 -13.72 -10.42 -19.38
CA GLU A 37 -13.03 -9.24 -18.83
C GLU A 37 -13.96 -8.39 -17.95
N LEU A 38 -13.42 -7.78 -16.89
CA LEU A 38 -14.21 -6.95 -15.97
C LEU A 38 -15.03 -5.85 -16.68
N HIS A 39 -14.47 -5.25 -17.74
CA HIS A 39 -15.16 -4.20 -18.49
C HIS A 39 -16.43 -4.72 -19.18
N GLN A 40 -16.43 -5.95 -19.68
CA GLN A 40 -17.59 -6.56 -20.36
C GLN A 40 -18.72 -6.84 -19.35
N VAL A 41 -18.37 -7.24 -18.12
CA VAL A 41 -19.35 -7.38 -17.03
C VAL A 41 -19.89 -6.01 -16.60
N ALA A 42 -19.01 -5.00 -16.54
CA ALA A 42 -19.35 -3.65 -16.11
C ALA A 42 -20.22 -2.87 -17.12
N GLU A 43 -20.33 -3.28 -18.38
CA GLU A 43 -21.24 -2.67 -19.38
C GLU A 43 -22.71 -2.69 -18.94
N ARG A 44 -23.08 -3.64 -18.08
CA ARG A 44 -24.44 -3.73 -17.52
C ARG A 44 -24.68 -2.73 -16.38
N VAL A 45 -23.63 -2.08 -15.89
CA VAL A 45 -23.69 -1.10 -14.80
C VAL A 45 -23.88 0.28 -15.41
N GLU A 46 -24.89 1.01 -14.94
CA GLU A 46 -25.13 2.38 -15.38
C GLU A 46 -23.91 3.26 -15.10
N ALA A 47 -23.55 4.09 -16.07
CA ALA A 47 -22.44 5.02 -15.94
C ALA A 47 -22.73 6.06 -14.84
N LEU A 48 -21.70 6.36 -14.06
CA LEU A 48 -21.81 7.40 -13.04
C LEU A 48 -21.97 8.77 -13.71
N GLY A 49 -22.87 9.58 -13.16
CA GLY A 49 -23.10 10.96 -13.62
C GLY A 49 -21.94 11.91 -13.32
N GLN A 50 -22.10 13.17 -13.70
CA GLN A 50 -21.07 14.20 -13.50
C GLN A 50 -20.79 14.46 -12.01
N PHE A 51 -19.54 14.27 -11.59
CA PHE A 51 -19.10 14.58 -10.23
C PHE A 51 -18.59 16.03 -10.12
N VAL A 52 -19.10 16.77 -9.13
CA VAL A 52 -18.60 18.11 -8.79
C VAL A 52 -17.87 18.07 -7.45
N MET A 53 -16.58 17.71 -7.49
CA MET A 53 -15.72 17.77 -6.31
C MET A 53 -15.21 19.19 -6.10
N LYS A 54 -15.30 19.69 -4.87
CA LYS A 54 -14.74 20.98 -4.46
C LYS A 54 -13.99 20.83 -3.15
N THR A 55 -12.82 21.46 -3.04
CA THR A 55 -12.03 21.52 -1.81
C THR A 55 -12.88 22.11 -0.68
N ARG A 56 -13.15 21.32 0.36
CA ARG A 56 -13.94 21.78 1.52
C ARG A 56 -13.10 22.45 2.59
N ARG A 57 -11.85 21.98 2.75
CA ARG A 57 -10.93 22.38 3.83
C ARG A 57 -9.50 22.44 3.30
N THR A 58 -8.71 23.34 3.87
CA THR A 58 -7.27 23.46 3.64
C THR A 58 -6.58 23.48 4.99
N LEU A 59 -5.90 22.40 5.35
CA LEU A 59 -5.21 22.25 6.63
C LEU A 59 -3.82 22.88 6.54
N LYS A 60 -3.70 24.12 7.02
CA LYS A 60 -2.42 24.87 7.03
C LYS A 60 -1.71 24.68 8.36
N GLY A 61 -0.44 24.27 8.32
CA GLY A 61 0.37 24.23 9.53
C GLY A 61 1.64 23.38 9.50
N HIS A 62 1.85 22.57 8.47
CA HIS A 62 3.17 21.97 8.20
C HIS A 62 4.12 23.04 7.66
N GLY A 63 5.36 23.04 8.15
CA GLY A 63 6.38 24.00 7.74
C GLY A 63 7.14 23.60 6.47
N ASN A 64 6.95 22.36 6.02
CA ASN A 64 7.61 21.81 4.83
C ASN A 64 6.66 20.84 4.09
N LYS A 65 7.19 20.12 3.09
CA LYS A 65 6.44 19.15 2.28
C LYS A 65 5.81 18.06 3.17
N VAL A 66 4.51 17.87 3.02
CA VAL A 66 3.77 16.75 3.62
C VAL A 66 4.12 15.48 2.85
N LEU A 67 4.52 14.42 3.56
CA LEU A 67 5.00 13.17 2.96
C LEU A 67 3.93 12.10 2.94
N CYS A 68 3.11 12.01 3.99
CA CYS A 68 2.00 11.07 4.06
C CYS A 68 0.91 11.55 5.01
N MET A 69 -0.28 10.99 4.82
CA MET A 69 -1.44 11.17 5.69
C MET A 69 -2.23 9.88 5.82
N ASP A 70 -2.99 9.75 6.90
CA ASP A 70 -3.91 8.64 7.12
C ASP A 70 -5.14 9.07 7.91
N TRP A 71 -6.26 8.41 7.62
CA TRP A 71 -7.53 8.66 8.30
C TRP A 71 -7.64 7.78 9.53
N CYS A 72 -8.05 8.39 10.64
CA CYS A 72 -8.42 7.60 11.80
C CYS A 72 -9.76 6.88 11.53
N LYS A 73 -9.93 5.68 12.14
CA LYS A 73 -11.18 4.90 12.05
C LYS A 73 -12.40 5.64 12.59
N ASP A 74 -12.18 6.70 13.38
CA ASP A 74 -13.23 7.59 13.89
C ASP A 74 -13.84 8.51 12.81
N LYS A 75 -13.32 8.49 11.56
CA LYS A 75 -13.73 9.30 10.40
C LYS A 75 -13.66 10.82 10.64
N ARG A 76 -13.10 11.25 11.76
CA ARG A 76 -13.04 12.64 12.19
C ARG A 76 -11.62 13.15 12.18
N ARG A 77 -10.67 12.32 12.54
CA ARG A 77 -9.27 12.73 12.67
C ARG A 77 -8.43 12.27 11.49
N ILE A 78 -7.48 13.11 11.11
CA ILE A 78 -6.46 12.81 10.10
C ILE A 78 -5.10 12.98 10.76
N VAL A 79 -4.21 12.03 10.55
CA VAL A 79 -2.80 12.17 10.94
C VAL A 79 -2.02 12.50 9.68
N SER A 80 -1.03 13.39 9.79
CA SER A 80 -0.16 13.74 8.68
C SER A 80 1.26 13.98 9.17
N SER A 81 2.23 13.58 8.35
CA SER A 81 3.64 13.80 8.63
C SER A 81 4.30 14.67 7.56
N SER A 82 5.32 15.42 7.96
CA SER A 82 6.03 16.36 7.09
C SER A 82 7.54 16.18 7.21
N GLN A 83 8.26 16.65 6.19
CA GLN A 83 9.73 16.64 6.13
C GLN A 83 10.39 17.49 7.22
N ASP A 84 9.64 18.41 7.84
CA ASP A 84 10.07 19.16 9.03
C ASP A 84 10.22 18.29 10.30
N GLY A 85 9.93 16.98 10.21
CA GLY A 85 10.00 16.05 11.33
C GLY A 85 8.82 16.15 12.28
N LYS A 86 7.75 16.87 11.87
CA LYS A 86 6.53 17.05 12.66
C LYS A 86 5.43 16.13 12.17
N VAL A 87 4.73 15.54 13.14
CA VAL A 87 3.48 14.83 12.92
C VAL A 87 2.35 15.61 13.57
N ILE A 88 1.34 15.96 12.77
CA ILE A 88 0.17 16.72 13.21
C ILE A 88 -1.06 15.85 13.06
N VAL A 89 -1.83 15.75 14.14
CA VAL A 89 -3.18 15.18 14.15
C VAL A 89 -4.17 16.33 13.99
N TRP A 90 -5.10 16.20 13.05
CA TRP A 90 -6.09 17.19 12.69
C TRP A 90 -7.48 16.67 12.98
N ASP A 91 -8.39 17.54 13.41
CA ASP A 91 -9.82 17.32 13.26
C ASP A 91 -10.24 17.81 11.87
N SER A 92 -10.66 16.89 11.01
CA SER A 92 -11.04 17.18 9.62
C SER A 92 -12.28 18.09 9.51
N PHE A 93 -13.15 18.11 10.51
CA PHE A 93 -14.37 18.92 10.50
C PHE A 93 -14.09 20.37 10.91
N THR A 94 -13.37 20.53 12.02
CA THR A 94 -13.08 21.83 12.63
C THR A 94 -11.77 22.44 12.13
N THR A 95 -10.94 21.69 11.40
CA THR A 95 -9.57 22.04 10.96
C THR A 95 -8.58 22.34 12.07
N ASN A 96 -8.97 22.05 13.32
CA ASN A 96 -8.12 22.28 14.47
C ASN A 96 -7.04 21.20 14.56
N LYS A 97 -5.85 21.60 15.03
CA LYS A 97 -4.79 20.66 15.42
C LYS A 97 -5.20 20.03 16.75
N VAL A 98 -5.45 18.73 16.75
CA VAL A 98 -5.90 18.00 17.94
C VAL A 98 -4.72 17.27 18.56
N GLY A 99 -4.35 17.65 19.77
CA GLY A 99 -3.26 17.00 20.51
C GLY A 99 -1.90 17.63 20.28
N LYS A 100 -0.87 17.03 20.90
CA LYS A 100 0.51 17.52 20.80
C LYS A 100 1.08 17.14 19.45
N THR A 101 1.66 18.11 18.75
CA THR A 101 2.57 17.84 17.63
C THR A 101 3.67 16.93 18.13
N LEU A 102 3.78 15.75 17.53
CA LEU A 102 4.86 14.84 17.88
C LEU A 102 6.09 15.27 17.09
N GLU A 103 7.12 15.69 17.81
CA GLU A 103 8.42 16.07 17.26
C GLU A 103 9.39 14.90 17.45
N ASN A 104 10.23 14.62 16.45
CA ASN A 104 11.22 13.53 16.46
C ASN A 104 10.65 12.10 16.53
N SER A 105 9.39 11.89 16.15
CA SER A 105 8.84 10.55 15.99
C SER A 105 9.35 9.92 14.70
N ALA A 106 10.39 9.09 14.82
CA ALA A 106 10.79 8.18 13.76
C ALA A 106 9.63 7.23 13.47
N CYS A 107 9.11 7.29 12.24
CA CYS A 107 8.03 6.46 11.71
C CYS A 107 6.77 6.32 12.61
N VAL A 108 5.74 7.13 12.33
CA VAL A 108 4.38 6.60 12.48
C VAL A 108 4.22 5.57 11.36
N GLN A 109 4.23 4.28 11.70
CA GLN A 109 3.77 3.26 10.77
C GLN A 109 2.29 3.53 10.49
N PHE A 110 2.01 4.21 9.39
CA PHE A 110 0.70 4.16 8.79
C PHE A 110 0.47 2.70 8.40
N SER A 111 -0.65 2.14 8.83
CA SER A 111 -1.05 0.78 8.52
C SER A 111 -1.34 0.69 7.02
N VAL A 112 -0.29 0.67 6.21
CA VAL A 112 -0.37 0.21 4.83
C VAL A 112 -0.63 -1.29 4.89
N PRO A 113 -1.59 -1.82 4.11
CA PRO A 113 -1.64 -3.25 3.84
C PRO A 113 -0.24 -3.69 3.41
N VAL A 114 0.19 -4.86 3.87
CA VAL A 114 1.56 -5.43 3.79
C VAL A 114 2.21 -5.37 2.39
N TRP A 115 1.45 -5.06 1.33
CA TRP A 115 1.86 -5.03 -0.06
C TRP A 115 2.27 -3.65 -0.60
N LEU A 116 2.06 -2.55 0.13
CA LEU A 116 2.54 -1.22 -0.28
C LEU A 116 3.71 -0.74 0.58
N ARG A 117 4.79 -1.53 0.61
CA ARG A 117 6.10 -1.07 1.08
C ARG A 117 6.86 -0.40 -0.07
N VAL A 118 6.38 0.76 -0.50
CA VAL A 118 7.16 1.65 -1.37
C VAL A 118 8.04 2.53 -0.48
N LEU A 119 9.29 2.05 -0.33
CA LEU A 119 10.54 2.80 -0.15
C LEU A 119 10.45 4.25 0.35
N TYR A 120 10.86 4.47 1.59
CA TYR A 120 11.70 5.62 1.93
C TYR A 120 12.78 5.20 2.95
N THR A 121 13.77 4.47 2.46
CA THR A 121 15.09 4.43 3.10
C THR A 121 15.81 5.73 2.75
N SER A 122 15.96 6.65 3.70
CA SER A 122 16.95 7.72 3.58
C SER A 122 17.92 7.65 4.74
N PHE A 123 19.02 6.98 4.45
CA PHE A 123 20.34 7.08 5.04
C PHE A 123 20.62 8.50 5.62
N LYS A 124 20.98 8.57 6.91
CA LYS A 124 21.95 9.55 7.42
C LYS A 124 22.86 8.83 8.39
N GLY A 125 24.06 8.53 7.90
CA GLY A 125 25.12 7.93 8.69
C GLY A 125 25.57 8.82 9.84
N LYS A 126 26.08 8.15 10.87
CA LYS A 126 27.20 8.60 11.69
C LYS A 126 28.00 7.36 12.05
N LEU A 127 29.05 7.14 11.26
CA LEU A 127 30.27 6.50 11.76
C LEU A 127 30.90 7.47 12.75
N PHE A 128 30.98 7.06 14.01
CA PHE A 128 32.12 7.25 14.89
C PHE A 128 32.23 6.00 15.75
#